data_AF-A0A8H4EDZ1-F1
#
_entry.id   AF-A0A8H4EDZ1-F1
#
_cell.length_a   1.000
_cell.length_b   1.000
_cell.length_c   1.000
_cell.angle_alpha   90.00
_cell.angle_beta   90.00
_cell.angle_gamma   90.00
#
_symmetry.space_group_name_H-M   'P 1'
#
loop_
_entity.id
_entity.type
_entity.pdbx_description
1 polymer ?
#
loop_
_entity_poly.entity_id
_entity_poly.type
_entity_poly.pdbx_seq_one_letter_code
_entity_poly.pdbx_strand_id
1 'polypeptide(L)'
;MFWWHTRHMVDWHRQRTMLSCPYGTAAPTTLINGDPTLGYYGPLFPSTSIRDDVRLHKQVLDHLGVRQVACVIGGSMGGMLALEWAYMGPQYVRTIVAIATSARTNAWSMAWSETQRRSIRCDPKFNGGWYDMDDPPVDGLAAARLIALLTYRAHPSFESRFGRKTVAAVSSTETDVSSSPSSDHSTPLASSTSSISSSRVDVHGKKKPSPQLTPLRLTQLDNRSSIREQTTRYANSSSEMAVHSYLRYQAKKFNARFDANCYIAMADRIDRHDISRGRVTADCNDPVAEALSQIKQPVLILGIPTDVLYPYSEQR
;
A
#
# COMPACT_ATOMS: atom_id res chain seq x y z
N MET A 1 22.08 -14.19 -16.24
CA MET A 1 23.54 -13.98 -16.39
C MET A 1 23.72 -12.60 -17.01
N PHE A 2 24.63 -11.78 -16.44
CA PHE A 2 24.89 -10.36 -16.75
C PHE A 2 23.75 -9.39 -16.36
N TRP A 3 23.95 -8.29 -15.62
CA TRP A 3 25.11 -7.41 -15.50
C TRP A 3 25.18 -6.85 -14.06
N TRP A 4 26.31 -7.01 -13.37
CA TRP A 4 26.66 -6.30 -12.15
C TRP A 4 28.12 -5.87 -12.29
N HIS A 5 28.34 -4.62 -12.70
CA HIS A 5 29.61 -3.91 -12.51
C HIS A 5 29.39 -2.40 -12.65
N THR A 6 28.76 -1.82 -11.63
CA THR A 6 28.94 -0.40 -11.30
C THR A 6 28.88 -0.26 -9.79
N ARG A 7 30.06 -0.08 -9.19
CA ARG A 7 30.18 0.50 -7.85
C ARG A 7 29.38 1.82 -7.87
N HIS A 8 28.66 2.13 -6.78
CA HIS A 8 27.87 3.37 -6.54
C HIS A 8 26.35 3.34 -6.81
N MET A 9 25.66 2.19 -6.69
CA MET A 9 24.21 2.22 -6.40
C MET A 9 23.99 2.23 -4.87
N VAL A 10 23.45 3.33 -4.34
CA VAL A 10 22.82 3.32 -3.02
C VAL A 10 21.45 2.68 -3.19
N ASP A 11 21.35 1.42 -2.79
CA ASP A 11 20.11 0.64 -2.88
C ASP A 11 19.19 0.98 -1.69
N TRP A 12 18.15 1.77 -1.95
CA TRP A 12 17.11 2.13 -0.98
C TRP A 12 15.99 1.06 -0.88
N HIS A 13 16.13 -0.13 -1.49
CA HIS A 13 15.09 -1.17 -1.48
C HIS A 13 14.83 -1.82 -0.11
N ARG A 14 15.67 -1.57 0.89
CA ARG A 14 15.33 -1.85 2.28
C ARG A 14 14.85 -0.54 2.90
N GLN A 15 13.63 -0.53 3.44
CA GLN A 15 12.97 0.58 4.15
C GLN A 15 13.73 1.09 5.41
N ARG A 16 15.04 0.82 5.51
CA ARG A 16 15.91 0.96 6.66
C ARG A 16 16.31 2.39 7.00
N THR A 17 16.01 3.34 6.14
CA THR A 17 16.39 4.75 6.32
C THR A 17 15.19 5.69 6.34
N MET A 18 13.98 5.13 6.38
CA MET A 18 12.73 5.88 6.24
C MET A 18 12.11 6.16 7.60
N LEU A 19 11.73 7.40 7.86
CA LEU A 19 11.00 7.75 9.07
C LEU A 19 9.63 7.05 9.09
N SER A 20 9.11 6.77 10.29
CA SER A 20 7.82 6.10 10.53
C SER A 20 7.76 4.62 10.12
N CYS A 21 8.82 4.05 9.54
CA CYS A 21 8.88 2.61 9.22
C CYS A 21 9.40 1.83 10.42
N PRO A 22 8.82 0.68 10.80
CA PRO A 22 9.32 -0.10 11.94
C PRO A 22 10.75 -0.64 11.72
N TYR A 23 11.23 -0.62 10.48
CA TYR A 23 12.59 -1.01 10.09
C TYR A 23 13.53 0.17 9.86
N GLY A 24 13.01 1.38 9.93
CA GLY A 24 13.68 2.61 9.53
C GLY A 24 14.57 3.22 10.60
N THR A 25 15.06 4.43 10.33
CA THR A 25 15.95 5.18 11.23
C THR A 25 15.27 5.55 12.54
N ALA A 26 14.02 6.01 12.48
CA ALA A 26 13.20 6.37 13.64
C ALA A 26 11.72 6.18 13.32
N ALA A 27 10.95 5.69 14.28
CA ALA A 27 9.56 5.32 14.12
C ALA A 27 8.82 5.33 15.47
N PRO A 28 7.48 5.16 15.47
CA PRO A 28 6.72 4.88 16.68
C PRO A 28 7.31 3.78 17.59
N THR A 29 7.98 2.78 17.00
CA THR A 29 8.64 1.70 17.71
C THR A 29 10.07 2.03 18.17
N THR A 30 10.50 3.28 18.07
CA THR A 30 11.81 3.74 18.56
C THR A 30 11.68 4.23 20.01
N LEU A 31 12.68 3.92 20.84
CA LEU A 31 12.75 4.42 22.22
C LEU A 31 12.96 5.94 22.23
N ILE A 32 12.25 6.64 23.13
CA ILE A 32 12.41 8.07 23.29
C ILE A 32 13.82 8.36 23.79
N ASN A 33 14.59 9.15 23.04
CA ASN A 33 16.00 9.45 23.31
C ASN A 33 16.91 8.21 23.48
N GLY A 34 16.49 7.03 23.04
CA GLY A 34 17.21 5.78 23.29
C GLY A 34 17.13 5.27 24.74
N ASP A 35 16.29 5.88 25.57
CA ASP A 35 16.13 5.55 26.99
C ASP A 35 14.95 4.58 27.20
N PRO A 36 15.19 3.33 27.65
CA PRO A 36 14.13 2.37 27.93
C PRO A 36 13.15 2.83 29.01
N THR A 37 13.56 3.71 29.92
CA THR A 37 12.70 4.20 31.02
C THR A 37 11.62 5.17 30.55
N LEU A 38 11.84 5.83 29.42
CA LEU A 38 10.88 6.74 28.78
C LEU A 38 9.91 6.00 27.86
N GLY A 39 10.19 4.72 27.55
CA GLY A 39 9.39 3.91 26.64
C GLY A 39 9.56 4.29 25.16
N TYR A 40 8.66 3.75 24.33
CA TYR A 40 8.61 4.03 22.90
C TYR A 40 7.86 5.32 22.60
N TYR A 41 8.15 5.97 21.46
CA TYR A 41 7.36 7.11 20.99
C TYR A 41 5.87 6.77 20.85
N GLY A 42 5.55 5.57 20.36
CA GLY A 42 4.20 5.12 20.13
C GLY A 42 3.37 6.13 19.32
N PRO A 43 2.16 6.52 19.77
CA PRO A 43 1.34 7.49 19.08
C PRO A 43 1.85 8.93 19.17
N LEU A 44 2.87 9.21 20.00
CA LEU A 44 3.50 10.54 20.12
C LEU A 44 4.64 10.75 19.12
N PHE A 45 4.94 9.76 18.26
CA PHE A 45 5.94 9.95 17.23
C PHE A 45 5.61 11.18 16.37
N PRO A 46 6.57 12.10 16.13
CA PRO A 46 6.29 13.32 15.39
C PRO A 46 5.71 13.05 14.01
N SER A 47 4.79 13.92 13.58
CA SER A 47 4.32 13.90 12.20
C SER A 47 5.47 14.22 11.26
N THR A 48 5.74 13.31 10.31
CA THR A 48 6.83 13.45 9.33
C THR A 48 6.26 13.59 7.93
N SER A 49 7.03 14.21 7.04
CA SER A 49 6.69 14.38 5.63
C SER A 49 7.68 13.66 4.72
N ILE A 50 7.27 13.41 3.46
CA ILE A 50 8.17 12.90 2.41
C ILE A 50 9.41 13.81 2.25
N ARG A 51 9.28 15.12 2.49
CA ARG A 51 10.40 16.06 2.44
C ARG A 51 11.39 15.89 3.58
N ASP A 52 10.94 15.44 4.74
CA ASP A 52 11.83 15.21 5.89
C ASP A 52 12.73 14.00 5.62
N ASP A 53 12.20 12.94 5.00
CA ASP A 53 13.02 11.82 4.51
C ASP A 53 14.07 12.29 3.49
N VAL A 54 13.69 13.10 2.50
CA VAL A 54 14.64 13.63 1.51
C VAL A 54 15.73 14.49 2.16
N ARG A 55 15.38 15.36 3.12
CA ARG A 55 16.35 16.18 3.86
C ARG A 55 17.30 15.32 4.69
N LEU A 56 16.76 14.31 5.40
CA LEU A 56 17.55 13.37 6.19
C LEU A 56 18.52 12.59 5.28
N HIS A 57 18.02 12.04 4.17
CA HIS A 57 18.83 11.31 3.21
C HIS A 57 19.91 12.20 2.59
N LYS A 58 19.61 13.47 2.30
CA LYS A 58 20.60 14.45 1.82
C LYS A 58 21.75 14.66 2.81
N GLN A 59 21.45 14.83 4.10
CA GLN A 59 22.50 14.95 5.12
C GLN A 59 23.40 13.72 5.17
N VAL A 60 22.82 12.51 5.05
CA VAL A 60 23.59 11.27 4.98
C VAL A 60 24.47 11.24 3.73
N LEU A 61 23.94 11.59 2.56
CA LEU A 61 24.71 11.63 1.31
C LEU A 61 25.84 12.67 1.36
N ASP A 62 25.61 13.83 1.98
CA ASP A 62 26.63 14.86 2.18
C ASP A 62 27.76 14.36 3.08
N HIS A 63 27.42 13.68 4.18
CA HIS A 63 28.41 13.06 5.06
C HIS A 63 29.23 11.97 4.35
N LEU A 64 28.61 11.23 3.44
CA LEU A 64 29.29 10.24 2.59
C LEU A 64 30.10 10.88 1.43
N GLY A 65 30.09 12.20 1.30
CA GLY A 65 30.84 12.93 0.27
C GLY A 65 30.25 12.81 -1.13
N VAL A 66 28.96 12.48 -1.26
CA VAL A 66 28.28 12.38 -2.56
C VAL A 66 28.07 13.79 -3.14
N ARG A 67 28.77 14.08 -4.23
CA ARG A 67 28.71 15.39 -4.90
C ARG A 67 27.58 15.51 -5.92
N GLN A 68 27.11 14.38 -6.45
CA GLN A 68 26.05 14.32 -7.44
C GLN A 68 25.40 12.94 -7.44
N VAL A 69 24.07 12.92 -7.54
CA VAL A 69 23.24 11.72 -7.70
C VAL A 69 22.94 11.51 -9.17
N ALA A 70 23.33 10.33 -9.67
CA ALA A 70 23.16 9.98 -11.07
C ALA A 70 21.70 9.86 -11.48
N CYS A 71 20.90 9.20 -10.65
CA CYS A 71 19.50 8.92 -10.90
C CYS A 71 18.79 8.67 -9.57
N VAL A 72 17.58 9.19 -9.41
CA VAL A 72 16.68 8.80 -8.32
C VAL A 72 15.50 8.03 -8.91
N ILE A 73 15.31 6.81 -8.43
CA ILE A 73 14.29 5.88 -8.94
C ILE A 73 13.36 5.51 -7.78
N GLY A 74 12.06 5.61 -7.99
CA GLY A 74 11.11 5.22 -6.98
C GLY A 74 9.72 4.91 -7.51
N GLY A 75 9.08 3.91 -6.91
CA GLY A 75 7.71 3.52 -7.19
C GLY A 75 6.75 3.78 -6.03
N SER A 76 5.48 4.08 -6.30
CA SER A 76 4.48 4.42 -5.28
C SER A 76 4.98 5.58 -4.40
N MET A 77 4.94 5.46 -3.07
CA MET A 77 5.55 6.44 -2.16
C MET A 77 7.04 6.72 -2.45
N GLY A 78 7.79 5.77 -3.01
CA GLY A 78 9.17 6.02 -3.46
C GLY A 78 9.24 6.99 -4.64
N GLY A 79 8.21 7.01 -5.50
CA GLY A 79 8.09 7.99 -6.57
C GLY A 79 7.82 9.40 -6.05
N MET A 80 7.07 9.52 -4.95
CA MET A 80 6.90 10.79 -4.23
C MET A 80 8.25 11.32 -3.73
N LEU A 81 9.09 10.45 -3.15
CA LEU A 81 10.46 10.80 -2.78
C LEU A 81 11.28 11.22 -4.00
N ALA A 82 11.17 10.51 -5.13
CA ALA A 82 11.90 10.82 -6.35
C ALA A 82 11.55 12.22 -6.90
N LEU A 83 10.26 12.59 -6.88
CA LEU A 83 9.81 13.93 -7.25
C LEU A 83 10.34 15.00 -6.29
N GLU A 84 10.33 14.73 -4.98
CA GLU A 84 10.87 15.66 -3.98
C GLU A 84 12.40 15.85 -4.11
N TRP A 85 13.12 14.80 -4.47
CA TRP A 85 14.55 14.85 -4.77
C TRP A 85 14.88 15.73 -5.98
N ALA A 86 13.99 15.84 -6.96
CA ALA A 86 14.19 16.67 -8.14
C ALA A 86 14.41 18.15 -7.79
N TYR A 87 13.84 18.63 -6.68
CA TYR A 87 14.02 20.00 -6.21
C TYR A 87 15.40 20.30 -5.62
N MET A 88 16.30 19.33 -5.52
CA MET A 88 17.72 19.59 -5.23
C MET A 88 18.46 20.20 -6.43
N GLY A 89 17.79 20.31 -7.58
CA GLY A 89 18.31 20.92 -8.80
C GLY A 89 19.09 19.94 -9.70
N PRO A 90 19.16 20.22 -11.01
CA PRO A 90 19.79 19.34 -12.00
C PRO A 90 21.31 19.17 -11.78
N GLN A 91 21.94 20.08 -11.04
CA GLN A 91 23.35 20.04 -10.69
C GLN A 91 23.64 18.93 -9.67
N TYR A 92 22.72 18.70 -8.74
CA TYR A 92 22.87 17.66 -7.72
C TYR A 92 22.20 16.35 -8.14
N VAL A 93 20.97 16.37 -8.70
CA VAL A 93 20.28 15.17 -9.19
C VAL A 93 20.17 15.24 -10.71
N ARG A 94 20.80 14.31 -11.42
CA ARG A 94 20.83 14.38 -12.90
C ARG A 94 19.55 13.89 -13.56
N THR A 95 18.96 12.80 -13.11
CA THR A 95 17.76 12.20 -13.72
C THR A 95 16.81 11.62 -12.68
N ILE A 96 15.54 11.51 -13.05
CA ILE A 96 14.48 10.96 -12.19
C ILE A 96 13.72 9.85 -12.93
N VAL A 97 13.38 8.78 -12.21
CA VAL A 97 12.43 7.76 -12.67
C VAL A 97 11.31 7.62 -11.65
N ALA A 98 10.09 7.97 -12.04
CA ALA A 98 8.91 7.92 -11.21
C ALA A 98 7.94 6.84 -11.72
N ILE A 99 7.57 5.89 -10.85
CA ILE A 99 6.79 4.70 -11.23
C ILE A 99 5.50 4.65 -10.40
N ALA A 100 4.33 4.60 -11.04
CA ALA A 100 3.04 4.41 -10.37
C ALA A 100 2.92 5.25 -9.07
N THR A 101 3.07 6.57 -9.21
CA THR A 101 3.08 7.54 -8.11
C THR A 101 2.28 8.78 -8.51
N SER A 102 2.02 9.67 -7.56
CA SER A 102 1.46 10.99 -7.81
C SER A 102 2.34 12.11 -7.28
N ALA A 103 2.20 13.31 -7.85
CA ALA A 103 2.81 14.57 -7.40
C ALA A 103 2.09 15.17 -6.17
N ARG A 104 0.82 14.83 -6.00
CA ARG A 104 0.00 15.16 -4.85
C ARG A 104 -0.95 14.00 -4.61
N THR A 105 -1.17 13.63 -3.36
CA THR A 105 -2.07 12.52 -3.06
C THR A 105 -3.51 12.90 -3.40
N ASN A 106 -4.18 12.08 -4.20
CA ASN A 106 -5.55 12.32 -4.65
C ASN A 106 -6.58 11.86 -3.59
N ALA A 107 -7.81 12.39 -3.69
CA ALA A 107 -8.87 12.11 -2.72
C ALA A 107 -9.23 10.62 -2.62
N TRP A 108 -9.14 9.88 -3.73
CA TRP A 108 -9.41 8.44 -3.77
C TRP A 108 -8.40 7.65 -2.94
N SER A 109 -7.11 7.94 -3.11
CA SER A 109 -6.02 7.36 -2.31
C SER A 109 -6.17 7.71 -0.83
N MET A 110 -6.50 8.97 -0.52
CA MET A 110 -6.76 9.40 0.86
C MET A 110 -7.95 8.65 1.49
N ALA A 111 -9.02 8.39 0.73
CA ALA A 111 -10.19 7.64 1.22
C ALA A 111 -9.83 6.19 1.56
N TRP A 112 -9.05 5.50 0.72
CA TRP A 112 -8.54 4.17 1.03
C TRP A 112 -7.61 4.16 2.23
N SER A 113 -6.71 5.14 2.29
CA SER A 113 -5.76 5.35 3.39
C SER A 113 -6.48 5.53 4.72
N GLU A 114 -7.52 6.38 4.77
CA GLU A 114 -8.33 6.55 5.99
C GLU A 114 -9.13 5.30 6.35
N THR A 115 -9.66 4.58 5.36
CA THR A 115 -10.38 3.32 5.61
C THR A 115 -9.46 2.28 6.27
N GLN A 116 -8.22 2.17 5.81
CA GLN A 116 -7.20 1.30 6.40
C GLN A 116 -6.80 1.75 7.81
N ARG A 117 -6.58 3.04 8.05
CA ARG A 117 -6.30 3.55 9.40
C ARG A 117 -7.47 3.33 10.34
N ARG A 118 -8.71 3.50 9.84
CA ARG A 118 -9.91 3.29 10.63
C ARG A 118 -10.08 1.82 11.03
N SER A 119 -9.74 0.86 10.16
CA SER A 119 -9.78 -0.56 10.53
C SER A 119 -8.83 -0.89 11.68
N ILE A 120 -7.64 -0.29 11.70
CA ILE A 120 -6.69 -0.41 12.82
C ILE A 120 -7.29 0.21 14.09
N ARG A 121 -7.78 1.45 14.01
CA ARG A 121 -8.32 2.18 15.17
C ARG A 121 -9.57 1.54 15.78
N CYS A 122 -10.32 0.77 15.01
CA CYS A 122 -11.49 0.03 15.47
C CYS A 122 -11.14 -1.29 16.17
N ASP A 123 -9.89 -1.75 16.10
CA ASP A 123 -9.45 -2.94 16.83
C ASP A 123 -9.45 -2.62 18.34
N PRO A 124 -10.17 -3.39 19.19
CA PRO A 124 -10.21 -3.16 20.63
C PRO A 124 -8.83 -3.14 21.29
N LYS A 125 -7.84 -3.83 20.71
CA LYS A 125 -6.47 -3.86 21.23
C LYS A 125 -5.69 -2.59 20.90
N PHE A 126 -6.12 -1.75 19.96
CA PHE A 126 -5.34 -0.59 19.52
C PHE A 126 -5.08 0.41 20.66
N ASN A 127 -5.96 0.52 21.65
CA ASN A 127 -5.76 1.33 22.86
C ASN A 127 -5.25 2.76 22.59
N GLY A 128 -5.79 3.44 21.58
CA GLY A 128 -5.36 4.79 21.20
C GLY A 128 -3.90 4.88 20.72
N GLY A 129 -3.29 3.76 20.33
CA GLY A 129 -1.88 3.64 19.97
C GLY A 129 -0.98 3.16 21.11
N TRP A 130 -1.49 3.00 22.33
CA TRP A 130 -0.74 2.52 23.50
C TRP A 130 -0.95 1.02 23.75
N TYR A 131 -0.97 0.21 22.69
CA TYR A 131 -1.11 -1.24 22.80
C TYR A 131 0.19 -1.89 23.29
N ASP A 132 0.06 -3.08 23.89
CA ASP A 132 1.20 -3.92 24.22
C ASP A 132 1.85 -4.43 22.93
N MET A 133 3.18 -4.34 22.83
CA MET A 133 3.93 -4.81 21.67
C MET A 133 3.82 -6.33 21.49
N ASP A 134 3.58 -7.07 22.59
CA ASP A 134 3.36 -8.52 22.56
C ASP A 134 1.90 -8.90 22.27
N ASP A 135 0.96 -7.95 22.38
CA ASP A 135 -0.45 -8.14 22.00
C ASP A 135 -1.00 -7.01 21.11
N PRO A 136 -0.45 -6.83 19.88
CA PRO A 136 -0.82 -5.74 19.01
C PRO A 136 -2.23 -5.91 18.40
N PRO A 137 -2.82 -4.84 17.82
CA PRO A 137 -4.12 -4.87 17.12
C PRO A 137 -4.04 -5.60 15.78
N VAL A 138 -3.87 -6.92 15.86
CA VAL A 138 -3.63 -7.80 14.71
C VAL A 138 -4.81 -7.88 13.76
N ASP A 139 -6.05 -7.79 14.24
CA ASP A 139 -7.23 -7.91 13.37
C ASP A 139 -7.44 -6.62 12.55
N GLY A 140 -7.27 -5.47 13.19
CA GLY A 140 -7.33 -4.17 12.53
C GLY A 140 -6.20 -3.98 11.51
N LEU A 141 -4.97 -4.40 11.86
CA LEU A 141 -3.81 -4.35 10.97
C LEU A 141 -3.93 -5.35 9.81
N ALA A 142 -4.47 -6.54 10.07
CA ALA A 142 -4.80 -7.51 9.03
C ALA A 142 -5.80 -6.91 8.04
N ALA A 143 -6.91 -6.35 8.53
CA ALA A 143 -7.93 -5.72 7.69
C ALA A 143 -7.34 -4.61 6.81
N ALA A 144 -6.51 -3.72 7.39
CA ALA A 144 -5.81 -2.68 6.66
C ALA A 144 -4.95 -3.27 5.53
N ARG A 145 -4.19 -4.34 5.82
CA ARG A 145 -3.38 -5.02 4.83
C ARG A 145 -4.20 -5.66 3.71
N LEU A 146 -5.34 -6.26 4.03
CA LEU A 146 -6.20 -6.90 3.03
C LEU A 146 -6.81 -5.86 2.10
N ILE A 147 -7.31 -4.74 2.65
CA ILE A 147 -7.80 -3.60 1.87
C ILE A 147 -6.69 -3.12 0.92
N ALA A 148 -5.49 -2.86 1.45
CA ALA A 148 -4.35 -2.44 0.65
C ALA A 148 -4.02 -3.44 -0.48
N LEU A 149 -3.99 -4.74 -0.16
CA LEU A 149 -3.69 -5.79 -1.14
C LEU A 149 -4.68 -5.83 -2.31
N LEU A 150 -5.96 -5.60 -2.02
CA LEU A 150 -7.00 -5.52 -3.06
C LEU A 150 -6.82 -4.28 -3.93
N THR A 151 -6.42 -3.15 -3.36
CA THR A 151 -6.14 -1.92 -4.14
C THR A 151 -4.87 -2.00 -4.99
N TYR A 152 -3.94 -2.89 -4.68
CA TYR A 152 -2.69 -3.05 -5.44
C TYR A 152 -2.79 -4.04 -6.62
N ARG A 153 -3.98 -4.57 -6.90
CA ARG A 153 -4.18 -5.64 -7.86
C ARG A 153 -5.39 -5.35 -8.73
N ALA A 154 -5.27 -5.68 -10.02
CA ALA A 154 -6.38 -5.58 -10.94
C ALA A 154 -7.38 -6.74 -10.70
N HIS A 155 -8.67 -6.46 -10.84
CA HIS A 155 -9.73 -7.47 -10.73
C HIS A 155 -9.46 -8.75 -11.56
N PRO A 156 -9.07 -8.67 -12.86
CA PRO A 156 -8.78 -9.86 -13.66
C PRO A 156 -7.64 -10.73 -13.09
N SER A 157 -6.70 -10.15 -12.34
CA SER A 157 -5.61 -10.90 -11.71
C SER A 157 -6.08 -11.79 -10.56
N PHE A 158 -7.16 -11.42 -9.87
CA PHE A 158 -7.74 -12.26 -8.82
C PHE A 158 -8.60 -13.37 -9.40
N GLU A 159 -9.40 -13.05 -10.43
CA GLU A 159 -10.27 -14.02 -11.09
C GLU A 159 -9.45 -15.16 -11.73
N SER A 160 -8.41 -14.82 -12.49
CA SER A 160 -7.57 -15.83 -13.16
C SER A 160 -6.81 -16.73 -12.16
N ARG A 161 -6.34 -16.14 -11.06
CA ARG A 161 -5.53 -16.86 -10.07
C ARG A 161 -6.38 -17.80 -9.21
N PHE A 162 -7.51 -17.30 -8.70
CA PHE A 162 -8.29 -18.01 -7.69
C PHE A 162 -9.62 -18.54 -8.22
N GLY A 163 -10.39 -17.75 -8.95
CA GLY A 163 -11.77 -18.06 -9.34
C GLY A 163 -12.57 -18.64 -8.16
N ARG A 164 -13.28 -19.76 -8.39
CA ARG A 164 -14.01 -20.51 -7.35
C ARG A 164 -13.22 -21.70 -6.76
N LYS A 165 -11.90 -21.75 -6.92
CA LYS A 165 -11.08 -22.87 -6.44
C LYS A 165 -11.11 -22.96 -4.91
N THR A 166 -11.19 -24.19 -4.39
CA THR A 166 -11.02 -24.48 -2.96
C THR A 166 -9.56 -24.79 -2.64
N VAL A 167 -9.17 -24.74 -1.36
CA VAL A 167 -7.80 -25.05 -0.91
C VAL A 167 -7.39 -26.48 -1.32
N ALA A 168 -8.29 -27.46 -1.24
CA ALA A 168 -8.03 -28.83 -1.65
C ALA A 168 -7.70 -28.95 -3.15
N ALA A 169 -8.42 -28.22 -4.01
CA ALA A 169 -8.21 -28.26 -5.47
C ALA A 169 -6.88 -27.61 -5.91
N VAL A 170 -6.38 -26.63 -5.14
CA VAL A 170 -5.07 -26.01 -5.39
C VAL A 170 -3.94 -26.92 -4.90
N SER A 171 -4.11 -27.58 -3.74
CA SER A 171 -3.10 -28.50 -3.21
C SER A 171 -2.91 -29.76 -4.05
N SER A 172 -3.96 -30.23 -4.74
CA SER A 172 -3.89 -31.42 -5.61
C SER A 172 -3.27 -31.17 -6.98
N THR A 173 -2.95 -29.91 -7.32
CA THR A 173 -2.32 -29.53 -8.59
C THR A 173 -0.83 -29.17 -8.47
N GLU A 174 -0.27 -29.15 -7.25
CA GLU A 174 1.14 -28.78 -6.97
C GLU A 174 2.02 -29.97 -6.51
N THR A 175 1.83 -31.19 -7.04
CA THR A 175 2.79 -32.30 -6.84
C THR A 175 3.88 -32.41 -7.91
N ASP A 176 4.06 -31.38 -8.73
CA ASP A 176 5.27 -31.27 -9.55
C ASP A 176 5.72 -29.81 -9.65
N VAL A 177 7.03 -29.61 -9.51
CA VAL A 177 7.78 -28.34 -9.55
C VAL A 177 7.91 -27.55 -8.25
N SER A 178 8.99 -27.85 -7.52
CA SER A 178 9.67 -26.87 -6.66
C SER A 178 10.22 -25.71 -7.51
N SER A 179 9.49 -24.61 -7.62
CA SER A 179 10.09 -23.29 -7.86
C SER A 179 9.14 -22.17 -7.48
N SER A 180 9.67 -21.21 -6.72
CA SER A 180 9.02 -19.90 -6.57
C SER A 180 8.92 -19.26 -7.95
N PRO A 181 7.74 -18.78 -8.43
CA PRO A 181 7.69 -18.16 -9.74
C PRO A 181 8.15 -16.71 -9.66
N SER A 182 9.28 -16.49 -10.32
CA SER A 182 9.80 -15.23 -10.80
C SER A 182 8.78 -14.46 -11.64
N SER A 183 8.89 -13.15 -11.58
CA SER A 183 8.25 -12.20 -12.49
C SER A 183 8.81 -12.39 -13.90
N ASP A 184 8.05 -13.02 -14.80
CA ASP A 184 8.31 -12.92 -16.24
C ASP A 184 7.00 -12.78 -17.02
N HIS A 185 6.89 -11.64 -17.68
CA HIS A 185 5.90 -11.30 -18.70
C HIS A 185 6.48 -11.68 -20.06
N SER A 186 5.79 -12.55 -20.79
CA SER A 186 5.86 -12.82 -22.25
C SER A 186 4.90 -13.99 -22.47
N THR A 187 3.93 -14.07 -23.40
CA THR A 187 3.67 -13.58 -24.77
C THR A 187 2.27 -14.20 -25.13
N PRO A 188 1.83 -14.38 -26.40
CA PRO A 188 1.60 -13.46 -27.51
C PRO A 188 0.08 -13.34 -27.88
N LEU A 189 -0.20 -12.42 -28.78
CA LEU A 189 -1.47 -12.19 -29.47
C LEU A 189 -1.95 -13.43 -30.24
N ALA A 190 -3.19 -13.88 -30.02
CA ALA A 190 -3.89 -14.78 -30.93
C ALA A 190 -5.39 -14.44 -30.99
N SER A 191 -5.84 -14.14 -32.20
CA SER A 191 -7.21 -13.98 -32.62
C SER A 191 -7.96 -15.31 -32.61
N SER A 192 -9.15 -15.34 -32.02
CA SER A 192 -10.16 -16.33 -32.37
C SER A 192 -11.55 -15.76 -32.18
N THR A 193 -12.19 -15.50 -33.31
CA THR A 193 -13.63 -15.33 -33.49
C THR A 193 -14.39 -16.55 -32.98
N SER A 194 -15.43 -16.33 -32.18
CA SER A 194 -16.59 -17.22 -32.17
C SER A 194 -17.87 -16.43 -31.87
N SER A 195 -18.81 -16.63 -32.78
CA SER A 195 -20.19 -16.17 -32.84
C SER A 195 -21.10 -16.89 -31.83
N ILE A 196 -22.33 -16.36 -31.69
CA ILE A 196 -23.58 -16.91 -31.11
C ILE A 196 -24.04 -16.00 -29.96
N SER A 197 -25.28 -15.55 -29.80
CA SER A 197 -26.49 -15.48 -30.63
C SER A 197 -27.41 -14.53 -29.85
N SER A 198 -28.13 -13.65 -30.55
CA SER A 198 -29.03 -12.67 -29.92
C SER A 198 -30.36 -13.34 -29.56
N SER A 199 -30.77 -13.25 -28.30
CA SER A 199 -32.18 -13.40 -27.92
C SER A 199 -32.64 -12.14 -27.18
N ARG A 200 -33.57 -11.44 -27.83
CA ARG A 200 -34.33 -10.31 -27.28
C ARG A 200 -35.21 -10.81 -26.13
N VAL A 201 -35.26 -10.07 -25.03
CA VAL A 201 -36.35 -10.17 -24.06
C VAL A 201 -36.87 -8.77 -23.76
N ASP A 202 -38.18 -8.65 -23.92
CA ASP A 202 -39.00 -7.45 -23.87
C ASP A 202 -39.01 -6.74 -22.51
N VAL A 203 -39.07 -5.42 -22.59
CA VAL A 203 -39.32 -4.52 -21.47
C VAL A 203 -40.83 -4.45 -21.22
N HIS A 204 -41.27 -4.89 -20.04
CA HIS A 204 -42.57 -4.48 -19.49
C HIS A 204 -42.45 -4.21 -17.99
N GLY A 205 -42.77 -2.98 -17.62
CA GLY A 205 -42.71 -2.50 -16.24
C GLY A 205 -43.85 -3.02 -15.38
N LYS A 206 -43.53 -3.40 -14.14
CA LYS A 206 -44.46 -3.42 -13.00
C LYS A 206 -43.73 -2.98 -11.73
N LYS A 207 -44.34 -2.02 -11.02
CA LYS A 207 -43.91 -1.44 -9.74
C LYS A 207 -43.79 -2.53 -8.64
N LYS A 208 -42.74 -2.48 -7.82
CA LYS A 208 -42.61 -3.26 -6.57
C LYS A 208 -42.78 -2.35 -5.34
N PRO A 209 -43.47 -2.78 -4.27
CA PRO A 209 -43.57 -2.03 -3.02
C PRO A 209 -42.36 -2.29 -2.09
N SER A 210 -42.04 -1.27 -1.29
CA SER A 210 -40.96 -1.24 -0.30
C SER A 210 -41.27 -2.12 0.92
N PRO A 211 -40.30 -2.87 1.51
CA PRO A 211 -40.50 -3.55 2.78
C PRO A 211 -40.16 -2.64 3.96
N GLN A 212 -41.07 -2.59 4.95
CA GLN A 212 -40.88 -1.92 6.24
C GLN A 212 -39.90 -2.71 7.13
N LEU A 213 -39.03 -2.00 7.85
CA LEU A 213 -38.08 -2.54 8.82
C LEU A 213 -38.69 -2.57 10.22
N THR A 214 -38.79 -3.76 10.81
CA THR A 214 -39.08 -3.95 12.24
C THR A 214 -37.77 -4.03 13.03
N PRO A 215 -37.58 -3.35 14.18
CA PRO A 215 -36.33 -3.43 14.92
C PRO A 215 -36.22 -4.76 15.68
N LEU A 216 -35.13 -5.50 15.47
CA LEU A 216 -34.77 -6.66 16.28
C LEU A 216 -34.17 -6.19 17.61
N ARG A 217 -34.75 -6.66 18.72
CA ARG A 217 -34.30 -6.38 20.09
C ARG A 217 -33.04 -7.21 20.38
N LEU A 218 -31.94 -6.53 20.73
CA LEU A 218 -30.66 -7.15 21.06
C LEU A 218 -30.70 -7.69 22.49
N THR A 219 -30.96 -8.99 22.66
CA THR A 219 -30.72 -9.68 23.94
C THR A 219 -29.23 -10.02 24.07
N GLN A 220 -28.66 -9.71 25.23
CA GLN A 220 -27.26 -9.87 25.58
C GLN A 220 -26.74 -11.29 25.30
N LEU A 221 -25.67 -11.39 24.51
CA LEU A 221 -24.90 -12.62 24.30
C LEU A 221 -23.61 -12.56 25.12
N ASP A 222 -23.70 -12.97 26.38
CA ASP A 222 -22.54 -13.40 27.16
C ASP A 222 -22.14 -14.81 26.70
N ASN A 223 -21.37 -14.91 25.60
CA ASN A 223 -20.78 -16.19 25.19
C ASN A 223 -19.48 -16.01 24.40
N ARG A 224 -18.43 -15.51 25.06
CA ARG A 224 -17.09 -15.35 24.45
C ARG A 224 -16.42 -16.70 24.12
N SER A 225 -16.79 -17.79 24.80
CA SER A 225 -16.28 -19.14 24.53
C SER A 225 -16.85 -19.75 23.25
N SER A 226 -18.14 -19.55 22.95
CA SER A 226 -18.78 -20.11 21.73
C SER A 226 -18.32 -19.45 20.43
N ILE A 227 -17.94 -18.17 20.47
CA ILE A 227 -17.41 -17.43 19.31
C ILE A 227 -16.04 -17.99 18.90
N ARG A 228 -15.19 -18.33 19.89
CA ARG A 228 -13.87 -18.91 19.65
C ARG A 228 -13.98 -20.31 19.03
N GLU A 229 -14.94 -21.12 19.47
CA GLU A 229 -15.25 -22.43 18.87
C GLU A 229 -15.86 -22.36 17.46
N GLN A 230 -16.73 -21.39 17.18
CA GLN A 230 -17.28 -21.17 15.83
C GLN A 230 -16.21 -20.73 14.83
N THR A 231 -15.23 -19.93 15.27
CA THR A 231 -14.11 -19.48 14.42
C THR A 231 -13.24 -20.65 13.96
N THR A 232 -13.03 -21.66 14.82
CA THR A 232 -12.29 -22.89 14.48
C THR A 232 -13.01 -23.82 13.49
N ARG A 233 -14.36 -23.83 13.43
CA ARG A 233 -15.09 -24.71 12.49
C ARG A 233 -14.93 -24.28 11.02
N TYR A 234 -14.69 -23.00 10.75
CA TYR A 234 -14.43 -22.48 9.40
C TYR A 234 -13.00 -22.73 8.88
N ALA A 235 -12.10 -23.22 9.74
CA ALA A 235 -10.70 -23.43 9.38
C ALA A 235 -10.40 -24.85 8.86
N ASN A 236 -11.31 -25.81 9.06
CA ASN A 236 -11.07 -27.24 8.78
C ASN A 236 -12.00 -27.86 7.73
N SER A 237 -12.73 -27.06 6.95
CA SER A 237 -13.50 -27.62 5.83
C SER A 237 -12.66 -27.67 4.56
N SER A 238 -12.62 -28.83 3.91
CA SER A 238 -12.09 -29.02 2.55
C SER A 238 -12.79 -28.13 1.48
N SER A 239 -13.82 -27.39 1.89
CA SER A 239 -14.57 -26.40 1.13
C SER A 239 -14.10 -24.95 1.30
N GLU A 240 -13.04 -24.67 2.08
CA GLU A 240 -12.52 -23.30 2.16
C GLU A 240 -12.08 -22.79 0.77
N MET A 241 -12.52 -21.59 0.40
CA MET A 241 -12.11 -20.95 -0.86
C MET A 241 -10.64 -20.54 -0.80
N ALA A 242 -9.87 -20.87 -1.84
CA ALA A 242 -8.42 -20.61 -1.90
C ALA A 242 -8.08 -19.12 -1.73
N VAL A 243 -8.94 -18.22 -2.23
CA VAL A 243 -8.77 -16.78 -2.05
C VAL A 243 -8.82 -16.36 -0.57
N HIS A 244 -9.68 -16.97 0.25
CA HIS A 244 -9.76 -16.67 1.68
C HIS A 244 -8.47 -17.09 2.40
N SER A 245 -8.00 -18.30 2.15
CA SER A 245 -6.75 -18.82 2.71
C SER A 245 -5.55 -17.95 2.31
N TYR A 246 -5.49 -17.54 1.03
CA TYR A 246 -4.47 -16.61 0.54
C TYR A 246 -4.49 -15.27 1.29
N LEU A 247 -5.66 -14.65 1.44
CA LEU A 247 -5.79 -13.38 2.16
C LEU A 247 -5.36 -13.55 3.63
N ARG A 248 -5.83 -14.60 4.32
CA ARG A 248 -5.42 -14.91 5.71
C ARG A 248 -3.90 -15.06 5.83
N TYR A 249 -3.27 -15.78 4.91
CA TYR A 249 -1.82 -15.93 4.88
C TYR A 249 -1.12 -14.58 4.71
N GLN A 250 -1.57 -13.74 3.78
CA GLN A 250 -1.00 -12.41 3.55
C GLN A 250 -1.14 -11.48 4.76
N ALA A 251 -2.28 -11.52 5.44
CA ALA A 251 -2.50 -10.80 6.70
C ALA A 251 -1.53 -11.28 7.79
N LYS A 252 -1.48 -12.59 8.07
CA LYS A 252 -0.57 -13.17 9.08
C LYS A 252 0.89 -12.81 8.80
N LYS A 253 1.33 -12.94 7.55
CA LYS A 253 2.68 -12.59 7.12
C LYS A 253 3.00 -11.10 7.31
N PHE A 254 2.01 -10.23 7.16
CA PHE A 254 2.19 -8.79 7.35
C PHE A 254 2.22 -8.41 8.83
N ASN A 255 1.29 -8.94 9.63
CA ASN A 255 1.22 -8.67 11.07
C ASN A 255 2.50 -9.09 11.79
N ALA A 256 3.11 -10.21 11.40
CA ALA A 256 4.36 -10.68 11.98
C ALA A 256 5.56 -9.73 11.77
N ARG A 257 5.41 -8.71 10.92
CA ARG A 257 6.51 -7.87 10.45
C ARG A 257 6.13 -6.39 10.37
N PHE A 258 5.02 -5.96 10.95
CA PHE A 258 4.61 -4.57 10.85
C PHE A 258 3.91 -4.10 12.11
N ASP A 259 4.12 -2.83 12.42
CA ASP A 259 3.58 -2.16 13.58
C ASP A 259 2.42 -1.24 13.19
N ALA A 260 1.38 -1.18 14.03
CA ALA A 260 0.15 -0.47 13.73
C ALA A 260 0.32 1.07 13.78
N ASN A 261 1.07 1.60 14.76
CA ASN A 261 1.38 3.02 14.84
C ASN A 261 2.26 3.45 13.67
N CYS A 262 3.25 2.64 13.30
CA CYS A 262 4.06 2.86 12.10
C CYS A 262 3.20 2.92 10.83
N TYR A 263 2.23 2.01 10.70
CA TYR A 263 1.31 2.02 9.56
C TYR A 263 0.53 3.32 9.47
N ILE A 264 -0.06 3.75 10.59
CA ILE A 264 -0.82 5.00 10.68
C ILE A 264 0.07 6.20 10.32
N ALA A 265 1.26 6.29 10.91
CA ALA A 265 2.20 7.38 10.66
C ALA A 265 2.65 7.44 9.19
N MET A 266 2.93 6.28 8.56
CA MET A 266 3.28 6.21 7.15
C MET A 266 2.12 6.62 6.23
N ALA A 267 0.92 6.12 6.49
CA ALA A 267 -0.27 6.44 5.71
C ALA A 267 -0.58 7.94 5.77
N ASP A 268 -0.50 8.52 6.97
CA ASP A 268 -0.70 9.94 7.25
C ASP A 268 0.36 10.82 6.54
N ARG A 269 1.60 10.37 6.47
CA ARG A 269 2.67 11.01 5.69
C ARG A 269 2.36 11.02 4.18
N ILE A 270 1.90 9.89 3.63
CA ILE A 270 1.54 9.76 2.21
C ILE A 270 0.37 10.71 1.89
N ASP A 271 -0.66 10.75 2.74
CA ASP A 271 -1.83 11.61 2.52
C ASP A 271 -1.47 13.11 2.46
N ARG A 272 -0.45 13.54 3.21
CA ARG A 272 0.04 14.93 3.19
C ARG A 272 1.02 15.25 2.07
N HIS A 273 1.31 14.31 1.17
CA HIS A 273 2.24 14.57 0.08
C HIS A 273 1.65 15.54 -0.94
N ASP A 274 2.39 16.62 -1.19
CA ASP A 274 2.08 17.64 -2.19
C ASP A 274 3.39 18.35 -2.57
N ILE A 275 3.85 18.17 -3.81
CA ILE A 275 5.05 18.84 -4.29
C ILE A 275 4.87 20.35 -4.46
N SER A 276 3.65 20.84 -4.63
CA SER A 276 3.38 22.28 -4.84
C SER A 276 3.44 23.09 -3.55
N ARG A 277 3.20 22.45 -2.39
CA ARG A 277 3.12 23.12 -1.09
C ARG A 277 4.38 23.96 -0.81
N GLY A 278 4.20 25.27 -0.67
CA GLY A 278 5.31 26.19 -0.38
C GLY A 278 6.32 26.37 -1.52
N ARG A 279 5.98 25.98 -2.76
CA ARG A 279 6.81 26.17 -3.97
C ARG A 279 6.17 27.03 -5.04
N VAL A 280 4.86 27.19 -4.97
CA VAL A 280 4.06 27.95 -5.93
C VAL A 280 3.20 28.98 -5.19
N THR A 281 2.79 30.02 -5.89
CA THR A 281 1.96 31.07 -5.32
C THR A 281 0.52 30.58 -5.09
N ALA A 282 -0.16 31.16 -4.10
CA ALA A 282 -1.50 30.71 -3.69
C ALA A 282 -2.59 30.99 -4.74
N ASP A 283 -2.36 31.93 -5.65
CA ASP A 283 -3.23 32.31 -6.77
C ASP A 283 -3.01 31.47 -8.03
N CYS A 284 -2.07 30.51 -8.00
CA CYS A 284 -1.83 29.61 -9.11
C CYS A 284 -3.06 28.74 -9.40
N ASN A 285 -3.51 28.74 -10.65
CA ASN A 285 -4.70 28.02 -11.09
C ASN A 285 -4.50 26.49 -11.08
N ASP A 286 -3.27 26.04 -11.39
CA ASP A 286 -2.84 24.64 -11.24
C ASP A 286 -1.49 24.56 -10.51
N PRO A 287 -1.52 24.55 -9.16
CA PRO A 287 -0.33 24.48 -8.33
C PRO A 287 0.58 23.28 -8.63
N VAL A 288 -0.01 22.14 -9.03
CA VAL A 288 0.75 20.90 -9.27
C VAL A 288 1.47 20.98 -10.61
N ALA A 289 0.78 21.40 -11.67
CA ALA A 289 1.41 21.59 -12.97
C ALA A 289 2.55 22.61 -12.91
N GLU A 290 2.34 23.73 -12.20
CA GLU A 290 3.37 24.75 -12.01
C GLU A 290 4.58 24.18 -11.24
N ALA A 291 4.34 23.43 -10.18
CA ALA A 291 5.41 22.80 -9.41
C ALA A 291 6.20 21.79 -10.27
N LEU A 292 5.53 20.98 -11.08
CA LEU A 292 6.17 20.03 -12.01
C LEU A 292 6.99 20.76 -13.09
N SER A 293 6.53 21.92 -13.58
CA SER A 293 7.24 22.71 -14.60
C SER A 293 8.62 23.19 -14.12
N GLN A 294 8.83 23.30 -12.81
CA GLN A 294 10.10 23.69 -12.19
C GLN A 294 11.15 22.57 -12.22
N ILE A 295 10.75 21.31 -12.41
CA ILE A 295 11.67 20.17 -12.52
C ILE A 295 12.35 20.22 -13.91
N LYS A 296 13.68 20.36 -13.93
CA LYS A 296 14.47 20.54 -15.17
C LYS A 296 15.27 19.31 -15.59
N GLN A 297 15.32 18.29 -14.74
CA GLN A 297 15.97 17.02 -15.02
C GLN A 297 15.22 16.27 -16.14
N PRO A 298 15.92 15.44 -16.93
CA PRO A 298 15.26 14.38 -17.68
C PRO A 298 14.50 13.44 -16.73
N VAL A 299 13.22 13.22 -17.02
CA VAL A 299 12.32 12.37 -16.23
C VAL A 299 11.78 11.23 -17.09
N LEU A 300 11.85 10.01 -16.57
CA LEU A 300 11.08 8.87 -17.08
C LEU A 300 9.89 8.61 -16.15
N ILE A 301 8.68 8.71 -16.68
CA ILE A 301 7.44 8.42 -15.95
C ILE A 301 6.89 7.08 -16.44
N LEU A 302 6.65 6.15 -15.51
CA LEU A 302 6.08 4.84 -15.80
C LEU A 302 4.72 4.70 -15.10
N GLY A 303 3.64 4.70 -15.89
CA GLY A 303 2.28 4.46 -15.42
C GLY A 303 1.83 3.02 -15.65
N ILE A 304 0.92 2.53 -14.81
CA ILE A 304 0.28 1.22 -14.98
C ILE A 304 -1.19 1.46 -15.33
N PRO A 305 -1.68 1.04 -16.51
CA PRO A 305 -3.05 1.34 -16.96
C PRO A 305 -4.17 0.84 -16.03
N THR A 306 -3.90 -0.20 -15.25
CA THR A 306 -4.84 -0.82 -14.32
C THR A 306 -4.66 -0.37 -12.87
N ASP A 307 -3.77 0.60 -12.61
CA ASP A 307 -3.59 1.16 -11.27
C ASP A 307 -4.78 2.03 -10.89
N VAL A 308 -5.35 1.73 -9.73
CA VAL A 308 -6.52 2.42 -9.20
C VAL A 308 -6.15 3.47 -8.15
N LEU A 309 -4.93 3.45 -7.60
CA LEU A 309 -4.47 4.42 -6.60
C LEU A 309 -3.76 5.60 -7.28
N TYR A 310 -2.92 5.29 -8.25
CA TYR A 310 -2.18 6.25 -9.07
C TYR A 310 -2.64 6.10 -10.52
N PRO A 311 -3.83 6.65 -10.85
CA PRO A 311 -4.50 6.38 -12.11
C PRO A 311 -3.70 6.93 -13.28
N TYR A 312 -3.61 6.16 -14.37
CA TYR A 312 -2.77 6.42 -15.55
C TYR A 312 -2.81 7.86 -16.08
N SER A 313 -3.94 8.56 -15.94
CA SER A 313 -4.09 9.96 -16.31
C SER A 313 -3.14 10.91 -15.56
N GLU A 314 -2.73 10.57 -14.34
CA GLU A 314 -1.79 11.36 -13.52
C GLU A 314 -0.32 11.11 -13.91
N GLN A 315 -0.02 10.12 -14.75
CA GLN A 315 1.34 9.77 -15.19
C GLN A 315 1.62 10.21 -16.64
N ARG A 316 0.71 10.94 -17.26
CA ARG A 316 0.81 11.45 -18.64
C ARG A 316 1.37 12.84 -18.73
#